data_AF-A0A7Y5NBD5-F1
#
_entry.id   AF-A0A7Y5NBD5-F1
#
_cell.length_a   1.000
_cell.length_b   1.000
_cell.length_c   1.000
_cell.angle_alpha   90.00
_cell.angle_beta   90.00
_cell.angle_gamma   90.00
#
_symmetry.space_group_name_H-M   'P 1'
#
loop_
_entity.id
_entity.type
_entity.pdbx_description
1 polymer ?
#
loop_
_entity_poly.entity_id
_entity_poly.type
_entity_poly.pdbx_seq_one_letter_code
_entity_poly.pdbx_strand_id
1 'polypeptide(L)'
;MHLKILSIILFSGLAVQKGVAQPAANDTTKSTLRDSSTQALSTEGRITNLSSQHVAAKLFRTWLASGKLGAGIGLGGINAQPLYLCADSSKPGLALHPSGKAFFENSIHVNGTTTTKILTITGGADLAEPFPMSQANIPAGAVVVIDEDNPGKLKLCEKAYDTRVAGVISGAAGVRAGLTMKQEGALEEGRDVALTGRVYALATTVNGAIAPGDLLTTSAQPGHAMKATDRSLSHGAILGKAMTRLAAGKGLVLVLVNLQ
;
A
#
# COMPACT_ATOMS: atom_id res chain seq x y z
N MET A 1 -45.92 38.48 -30.09
CA MET A 1 -45.27 37.61 -31.10
C MET A 1 -43.98 37.07 -30.49
N HIS A 2 -43.94 35.95 -29.77
CA HIS A 2 -44.06 34.55 -30.24
C HIS A 2 -43.18 34.22 -31.45
N LEU A 3 -42.05 33.56 -31.18
CA LEU A 3 -41.63 32.39 -31.95
C LEU A 3 -40.85 31.42 -31.03
N LYS A 4 -41.53 30.34 -30.64
CA LYS A 4 -40.94 29.11 -30.11
C LYS A 4 -40.56 28.25 -31.31
N ILE A 5 -39.38 27.65 -31.32
CA ILE A 5 -39.09 26.47 -32.15
C ILE A 5 -39.09 25.25 -31.24
N LEU A 6 -39.87 24.26 -31.68
CA LEU A 6 -40.24 23.00 -31.08
C LEU A 6 -39.60 21.88 -31.92
N SER A 7 -39.02 20.86 -31.28
CA SER A 7 -38.78 19.48 -31.79
C SER A 7 -38.57 18.59 -30.55
N ILE A 8 -39.57 17.91 -29.96
CA ILE A 8 -40.17 16.56 -30.25
C ILE A 8 -39.07 15.49 -30.51
N ILE A 9 -38.95 14.30 -29.88
CA ILE A 9 -39.82 13.10 -29.65
C ILE A 9 -39.03 12.21 -28.64
N LEU A 10 -39.52 11.64 -27.51
CA LEU A 10 -40.56 10.65 -27.15
C LEU A 10 -40.03 9.21 -26.91
N PHE A 11 -40.80 8.46 -26.10
CA PHE A 11 -40.74 7.06 -25.63
C PHE A 11 -40.17 6.83 -24.21
N SER A 12 -40.82 6.13 -23.29
CA SER A 12 -42.19 5.53 -23.25
C SER A 12 -42.39 4.80 -21.92
N GLY A 13 -43.62 4.86 -21.38
CA GLY A 13 -44.32 3.79 -20.63
C GLY A 13 -43.71 3.34 -19.30
N LEU A 14 -44.45 2.93 -18.26
CA LEU A 14 -45.84 2.53 -18.12
C LEU A 14 -46.12 2.62 -16.60
N ALA A 15 -47.02 3.50 -16.15
CA ALA A 15 -48.37 3.21 -15.65
C ALA A 15 -48.46 2.20 -14.49
N VAL A 16 -48.96 2.67 -13.34
CA VAL A 16 -50.12 2.04 -12.68
C VAL A 16 -51.11 3.14 -12.30
N GLN A 17 -52.38 2.85 -12.60
CA GLN A 17 -53.56 3.71 -12.60
C GLN A 17 -54.21 3.89 -11.21
N LYS A 18 -54.72 5.11 -11.02
CA LYS A 18 -56.05 5.56 -10.51
C LYS A 18 -56.64 5.01 -9.20
N GLY A 19 -57.00 5.98 -8.34
CA GLY A 19 -58.22 5.99 -7.53
C GLY A 19 -58.59 7.43 -7.14
N VAL A 20 -59.82 7.84 -7.43
CA VAL A 20 -60.35 9.22 -7.46
C VAL A 20 -61.00 9.60 -6.11
N ALA A 21 -60.80 10.84 -5.63
CA ALA A 21 -61.85 11.78 -5.14
C ALA A 21 -61.26 13.00 -4.38
N GLN A 22 -61.65 14.19 -4.81
CA GLN A 22 -61.69 15.47 -4.05
C GLN A 22 -63.16 15.67 -3.58
N PRO A 23 -63.56 16.63 -2.71
CA PRO A 23 -62.81 17.74 -2.11
C PRO A 23 -63.12 18.04 -0.61
N ALA A 24 -62.35 18.91 0.05
CA ALA A 24 -62.82 20.07 0.83
C ALA A 24 -61.71 20.67 1.72
N ALA A 25 -61.73 21.99 1.84
CA ALA A 25 -60.80 22.87 2.54
C ALA A 25 -60.82 22.69 4.07
N ASN A 26 -59.67 22.84 4.75
CA ASN A 26 -59.30 24.11 5.39
C ASN A 26 -57.89 24.05 6.01
N ASP A 27 -57.34 25.25 6.11
CA ASP A 27 -56.00 25.69 6.45
C ASP A 27 -55.46 25.31 7.85
N THR A 28 -54.14 25.48 8.00
CA THR A 28 -53.26 25.51 9.20
C THR A 28 -52.56 24.23 9.70
N THR A 29 -51.37 24.03 9.13
CA THR A 29 -50.09 23.65 9.77
C THR A 29 -50.14 22.79 11.05
N LYS A 30 -50.17 21.47 10.85
CA LYS A 30 -49.62 20.48 11.79
C LYS A 30 -48.67 19.55 11.04
N SER A 31 -47.37 19.66 11.31
CA SER A 31 -46.37 18.71 10.83
C SER A 31 -46.45 17.42 11.65
N THR A 32 -47.28 16.47 11.20
CA THR A 32 -47.25 15.08 11.68
C THR A 32 -46.32 14.25 10.81
N LEU A 33 -45.30 13.69 11.46
CA LEU A 33 -44.36 12.69 10.94
C LEU A 33 -45.12 11.46 10.39
N ARG A 34 -44.90 11.13 9.11
CA ARG A 34 -45.03 9.77 8.56
C ARG A 34 -44.01 9.55 7.44
N ASP A 35 -43.02 8.76 7.82
CA ASP A 35 -42.31 7.68 7.12
C ASP A 35 -41.97 7.76 5.61
N SER A 36 -40.75 7.27 5.33
CA SER A 36 -40.21 6.82 4.04
C SER A 36 -40.01 7.86 2.93
N SER A 37 -38.89 8.58 3.00
CA SER A 37 -38.16 8.99 1.79
C SER A 37 -36.76 9.48 2.15
N THR A 38 -35.77 8.91 1.46
CA THR A 38 -34.40 9.39 1.37
C THR A 38 -34.41 10.91 1.11
N GLN A 39 -34.20 11.73 2.14
CA GLN A 39 -34.03 13.16 1.94
C GLN A 39 -32.60 13.40 1.44
N ALA A 40 -32.43 13.42 0.11
CA ALA A 40 -31.30 14.09 -0.49
C ALA A 40 -31.50 15.59 -0.25
N LEU A 41 -30.64 16.20 0.57
CA LEU A 41 -30.58 17.65 0.67
C LEU A 41 -29.99 18.19 -0.64
N SER A 42 -30.83 18.35 -1.65
CA SER A 42 -30.53 19.19 -2.80
C SER A 42 -30.74 20.64 -2.34
N THR A 43 -29.70 21.28 -1.83
CA THR A 43 -29.66 22.74 -1.91
C THR A 43 -29.62 23.09 -3.40
N GLU A 44 -30.72 23.62 -3.92
CA GLU A 44 -30.75 24.37 -5.18
C GLU A 44 -29.91 25.66 -5.03
N GLY A 45 -28.61 25.49 -4.76
CA GLY A 45 -27.59 26.51 -4.94
C GLY A 45 -27.18 26.46 -6.39
N ARG A 46 -27.87 27.24 -7.22
CA ARG A 46 -27.55 27.39 -8.64
C ARG A 46 -26.14 27.99 -8.75
N ILE A 47 -25.15 27.20 -9.15
CA ILE A 47 -23.82 27.71 -9.53
C ILE A 47 -23.97 28.46 -10.85
N THR A 48 -24.23 29.77 -10.79
CA THR A 48 -24.35 30.65 -11.96
C THR A 48 -23.01 31.24 -12.34
N ASN A 49 -22.02 30.40 -12.68
CA ASN A 49 -20.93 30.77 -13.58
C ASN A 49 -20.12 29.51 -13.97
N LEU A 50 -20.67 28.72 -14.89
CA LEU A 50 -19.90 27.73 -15.64
C LEU A 50 -19.82 28.27 -17.07
N SER A 51 -18.67 28.84 -17.43
CA SER A 51 -18.38 29.22 -18.81
C SER A 51 -18.40 27.98 -19.70
N SER A 52 -19.49 27.82 -20.44
CA SER A 52 -19.53 27.27 -21.80
C SER A 52 -18.74 26.00 -22.12
N GLN A 53 -18.75 24.97 -21.28
CA GLN A 53 -18.46 23.59 -21.70
C GLN A 53 -19.36 22.60 -20.93
N HIS A 54 -20.57 22.38 -21.43
CA HIS A 54 -21.52 21.41 -20.85
C HIS A 54 -21.07 19.99 -21.18
N VAL A 55 -20.18 19.47 -20.32
CA VAL A 55 -19.94 18.04 -20.14
C VAL A 55 -21.21 17.41 -19.57
N ALA A 56 -21.64 16.29 -20.14
CA ALA A 56 -22.76 15.48 -19.67
C ALA A 56 -22.72 15.32 -18.14
N ALA A 57 -23.86 15.51 -17.48
CA ALA A 57 -24.03 15.37 -16.04
C ALA A 57 -23.61 13.96 -15.58
N LYS A 58 -22.32 13.78 -15.28
CA LYS A 58 -21.79 12.59 -14.61
C LYS A 58 -22.34 12.59 -13.20
N LEU A 59 -23.13 11.56 -12.90
CA LEU A 59 -23.92 11.38 -11.69
C LEU A 59 -23.03 11.41 -10.42
N PHE A 60 -22.98 12.57 -9.78
CA PHE A 60 -22.54 12.76 -8.40
C PHE A 60 -23.66 12.32 -7.45
N ARG A 61 -23.34 11.55 -6.40
CA ARG A 61 -24.30 11.21 -5.34
C ARG A 61 -23.78 11.67 -3.99
N THR A 62 -24.60 12.46 -3.30
CA THR A 62 -24.56 12.56 -1.84
C THR A 62 -25.57 11.59 -1.27
N TRP A 63 -25.23 10.88 -0.21
CA TRP A 63 -26.22 10.10 0.53
C TRP A 63 -25.97 10.18 2.01
N LEU A 64 -27.06 10.18 2.77
CA LEU A 64 -27.03 9.98 4.21
C LEU A 64 -26.95 8.48 4.46
N ALA A 65 -25.96 8.04 5.20
CA ALA A 65 -25.88 6.68 5.70
C ALA A 65 -26.20 6.69 7.20
N SER A 66 -27.17 5.89 7.62
CA SER A 66 -27.38 5.52 9.02
C SER A 66 -27.28 4.00 9.13
N GLY A 67 -26.30 3.49 9.86
CA GLY A 67 -26.08 2.06 10.02
C GLY A 67 -25.01 1.73 11.07
N LYS A 68 -24.49 0.50 11.06
CA LYS A 68 -23.45 0.04 12.02
C LYS A 68 -22.17 0.91 12.04
N LEU A 69 -21.95 1.73 11.01
CA LEU A 69 -20.83 2.66 10.87
C LEU A 69 -21.14 4.08 11.40
N GLY A 70 -22.34 4.32 11.95
CA GLY A 70 -22.79 5.62 12.42
C GLY A 70 -23.61 6.40 11.39
N ALA A 71 -23.99 7.64 11.75
CA ALA A 71 -24.60 8.59 10.85
C ALA A 71 -23.50 9.37 10.10
N GLY A 72 -23.58 9.50 8.77
CA GLY A 72 -22.58 10.21 7.98
C GLY A 72 -23.03 10.64 6.59
N ILE A 73 -22.22 11.49 5.96
CA ILE A 73 -22.39 11.94 4.57
C ILE A 73 -21.40 11.17 3.70
N GLY A 74 -21.91 10.43 2.72
CA GLY A 74 -21.11 9.79 1.68
C GLY A 74 -20.93 10.70 0.46
N LEU A 75 -19.70 10.75 -0.06
CA LEU A 75 -19.35 11.37 -1.34
C LEU A 75 -18.60 10.33 -2.17
N GLY A 76 -18.98 10.13 -3.44
CA GLY A 76 -18.31 9.16 -4.29
C GLY A 76 -18.74 9.19 -5.75
N GLY A 77 -17.87 8.69 -6.62
CA GLY A 77 -18.19 8.43 -8.03
C GLY A 77 -18.87 7.07 -8.21
N ILE A 78 -19.72 6.94 -9.22
CA ILE A 78 -20.29 5.66 -9.66
C ILE A 78 -19.38 5.01 -10.72
N ASN A 79 -19.43 3.69 -10.89
CA ASN A 79 -18.76 2.97 -11.98
C ASN A 79 -17.25 3.24 -12.10
N ALA A 80 -16.52 3.16 -10.98
CA ALA A 80 -15.07 3.39 -10.90
C ALA A 80 -14.59 4.78 -11.36
N GLN A 81 -15.47 5.79 -11.37
CA GLN A 81 -15.07 7.17 -11.63
C GLN A 81 -14.40 7.77 -10.38
N PRO A 82 -13.22 8.40 -10.51
CA PRO A 82 -12.55 9.05 -9.39
C PRO A 82 -13.31 10.31 -8.93
N LEU A 83 -13.24 10.61 -7.64
CA LEU A 83 -13.66 11.89 -7.07
C LEU A 83 -12.45 12.83 -7.01
N TYR A 84 -12.51 13.96 -7.71
CA TYR A 84 -11.50 15.00 -7.63
C TYR A 84 -11.98 16.13 -6.71
N LEU A 85 -11.12 16.53 -5.77
CA LEU A 85 -11.30 17.75 -4.97
C LEU A 85 -10.19 18.72 -5.39
N CYS A 86 -10.57 19.84 -6.00
CA CYS A 86 -9.64 20.88 -6.44
C CYS A 86 -9.87 22.16 -5.62
N ALA A 87 -8.81 22.94 -5.44
CA ALA A 87 -8.85 24.28 -4.88
C ALA A 87 -8.03 25.21 -5.78
N ASP A 88 -8.48 26.46 -5.93
CA ASP A 88 -7.82 27.48 -6.74
C ASP A 88 -6.67 28.21 -5.99
N SER A 89 -6.02 29.14 -6.67
CA SER A 89 -4.57 29.31 -6.64
C SER A 89 -4.00 30.25 -5.56
N SER A 90 -3.05 29.68 -4.82
CA SER A 90 -1.63 30.09 -4.67
C SER A 90 -0.98 29.21 -3.60
N LYS A 91 -1.81 28.69 -2.68
CA LYS A 91 -1.51 27.62 -1.69
C LYS A 91 -2.77 26.80 -1.36
N PRO A 92 -3.40 26.12 -2.34
CA PRO A 92 -4.55 25.26 -2.06
C PRO A 92 -4.17 24.16 -1.07
N GLY A 93 -5.00 23.96 -0.04
CA GLY A 93 -4.79 22.93 0.98
C GLY A 93 -6.09 22.22 1.31
N LEU A 94 -6.03 20.90 1.45
CA LEU A 94 -7.12 20.10 2.01
C LEU A 94 -6.70 19.65 3.41
N ALA A 95 -7.37 20.19 4.43
CA ALA A 95 -7.17 19.75 5.81
C ALA A 95 -8.25 18.74 6.19
N LEU A 96 -7.84 17.51 6.50
CA LEU A 96 -8.69 16.51 7.14
C LEU A 96 -8.26 16.40 8.60
N HIS A 97 -9.13 16.79 9.52
CA HIS A 97 -8.85 16.76 10.95
C HIS A 97 -9.81 15.79 11.68
N PRO A 98 -9.68 14.48 11.44
CA PRO A 98 -10.52 13.50 12.13
C PRO A 98 -10.16 13.51 13.62
N SER A 99 -11.16 13.55 14.49
CA SER A 99 -10.98 13.31 15.93
C SER A 99 -10.61 11.85 16.25
N GLY A 100 -10.73 10.96 15.25
CA GLY A 100 -10.44 9.53 15.33
C GLY A 100 -9.44 9.04 14.27
N LYS A 101 -9.75 7.91 13.63
CA LYS A 101 -8.90 7.26 12.61
C LYS A 101 -9.37 7.61 11.20
N ALA A 102 -8.42 7.79 10.28
CA ALA A 102 -8.67 7.74 8.84
C ALA A 102 -8.28 6.35 8.31
N PHE A 103 -9.13 5.78 7.45
CA PHE A 103 -8.90 4.47 6.84
C PHE A 103 -8.85 4.60 5.32
N PHE A 104 -7.86 3.96 4.71
CA PHE A 104 -7.67 3.87 3.27
C PHE A 104 -7.56 2.38 2.91
N GLU A 105 -8.37 1.89 1.97
CA GLU A 105 -8.47 0.45 1.67
C GLU A 105 -7.24 -0.08 0.91
N ASN A 106 -6.63 0.77 0.08
CA ASN A 106 -5.51 0.40 -0.79
C ASN A 106 -4.25 1.21 -0.43
N SER A 107 -3.86 2.14 -1.29
CA SER A 107 -2.61 2.91 -1.15
C SER A 107 -2.89 4.39 -0.89
N ILE A 108 -1.89 5.03 -0.26
CA ILE A 108 -1.79 6.48 -0.16
C ILE A 108 -0.52 6.86 -0.92
N HIS A 109 -0.67 7.65 -1.99
CA HIS A 109 0.46 8.19 -2.74
C HIS A 109 0.70 9.64 -2.31
N VAL A 110 1.91 9.94 -1.83
CA VAL A 110 2.31 11.29 -1.39
C VAL A 110 3.42 11.77 -2.31
N ASN A 111 3.11 12.77 -3.17
CA ASN A 111 4.12 13.44 -3.98
C ASN A 111 4.83 14.50 -3.15
N GLY A 112 5.81 14.09 -2.34
CA GLY A 112 6.55 14.94 -1.41
C GLY A 112 6.83 14.24 -0.08
N THR A 113 6.73 14.98 1.02
CA THR A 113 7.05 14.49 2.36
C THR A 113 5.80 14.13 3.15
N THR A 114 5.83 12.97 3.81
CA THR A 114 4.86 12.61 4.86
C THR A 114 5.54 12.71 6.24
N THR A 115 4.78 13.04 7.28
CA THR A 115 5.28 13.10 8.65
C THR A 115 4.26 12.42 9.57
N THR A 116 4.74 11.51 10.41
CA THR A 116 3.96 10.87 11.47
C THR A 116 4.82 10.77 12.72
N LYS A 117 4.18 10.76 13.90
CA LYS A 117 4.90 10.50 15.15
C LYS A 117 5.34 9.04 15.25
N ILE A 118 4.48 8.12 14.83
CA ILE A 118 4.69 6.68 14.92
C ILE A 118 4.16 6.04 13.63
N LEU A 119 4.96 5.17 13.02
CA LEU A 119 4.57 4.35 11.88
C LEU A 119 4.59 2.88 12.28
N THR A 120 3.48 2.17 12.06
CA THR A 120 3.39 0.73 12.26
C THR A 120 3.16 0.06 10.91
N ILE A 121 4.07 -0.83 10.53
CA ILE A 121 4.01 -1.61 9.30
C ILE A 121 3.58 -3.03 9.66
N THR A 122 2.53 -3.53 9.00
CA THR A 122 1.95 -4.86 9.27
C THR A 122 2.11 -5.84 8.10
N GLY A 123 2.64 -5.38 6.97
CA GLY A 123 2.74 -6.15 5.73
C GLY A 123 4.03 -6.94 5.55
N GLY A 124 5.06 -6.67 6.37
CA GLY A 124 6.41 -7.22 6.23
C GLY A 124 7.27 -6.95 7.47
N ALA A 125 8.52 -7.43 7.47
CA ALA A 125 9.34 -7.50 8.69
C ALA A 125 10.81 -7.06 8.55
N ASP A 126 11.24 -6.65 7.36
CA ASP A 126 12.58 -6.10 7.11
C ASP A 126 12.51 -4.71 6.44
N LEU A 127 13.66 -4.02 6.47
CA LEU A 127 13.94 -2.86 5.63
C LEU A 127 14.82 -3.34 4.49
N ALA A 128 14.34 -3.15 3.27
CA ALA A 128 14.99 -3.60 2.06
C ALA A 128 15.25 -2.46 1.07
N GLU A 129 16.30 -2.62 0.27
CA GLU A 129 16.63 -1.75 -0.86
C GLU A 129 16.76 -2.61 -2.13
N PRO A 130 16.33 -2.10 -3.30
CA PRO A 130 16.54 -2.78 -4.55
C PRO A 130 18.00 -2.64 -4.98
N PHE A 131 18.67 -3.77 -5.22
CA PHE A 131 20.02 -3.80 -5.77
C PHE A 131 20.06 -4.48 -7.14
N PRO A 132 20.80 -3.91 -8.12
CA PRO A 132 21.06 -4.59 -9.37
C PRO A 132 21.94 -5.83 -9.12
N MET A 133 21.69 -6.89 -9.89
CA MET A 133 22.34 -8.19 -9.70
C MET A 133 23.26 -8.50 -10.88
N SER A 134 24.43 -9.06 -10.60
CA SER A 134 25.37 -9.51 -11.64
C SER A 134 24.96 -10.84 -12.29
N GLN A 135 23.98 -11.53 -11.71
CA GLN A 135 23.47 -12.80 -12.20
C GLN A 135 21.93 -12.84 -12.17
N ALA A 136 21.35 -13.61 -13.09
CA ALA A 136 19.92 -13.85 -13.14
C ALA A 136 19.48 -14.94 -12.15
N ASN A 137 18.17 -15.03 -11.88
CA ASN A 137 17.54 -16.13 -11.14
C ASN A 137 18.02 -16.33 -9.70
N ILE A 138 18.23 -15.23 -8.96
CA ILE A 138 18.54 -15.31 -7.53
C ILE A 138 17.26 -15.59 -6.72
N PRO A 139 17.17 -16.68 -5.95
CA PRO A 139 15.98 -17.00 -5.17
C PRO A 139 15.82 -16.09 -3.95
N ALA A 140 14.59 -15.93 -3.47
CA ALA A 140 14.34 -15.29 -2.19
C ALA A 140 15.03 -16.07 -1.05
N GLY A 141 15.57 -15.36 -0.08
CA GLY A 141 16.36 -15.90 1.02
C GLY A 141 17.83 -16.15 0.67
N ALA A 142 18.26 -15.95 -0.58
CA ALA A 142 19.68 -16.06 -0.89
C ALA A 142 20.49 -14.97 -0.18
N VAL A 143 21.65 -15.35 0.36
CA VAL A 143 22.64 -14.42 0.91
C VAL A 143 23.48 -13.86 -0.23
N VAL A 144 23.65 -12.54 -0.25
CA VAL A 144 24.36 -11.84 -1.31
C VAL A 144 25.54 -11.04 -0.76
N VAL A 145 26.52 -10.82 -1.63
CA VAL A 145 27.74 -10.04 -1.38
C VAL A 145 27.87 -8.95 -2.43
N ILE A 146 28.60 -7.89 -2.10
CA ILE A 146 29.02 -6.85 -3.05
C ILE A 146 29.88 -7.48 -4.12
N ASP A 147 29.56 -7.21 -5.39
CA ASP A 147 30.35 -7.67 -6.52
C ASP A 147 31.49 -6.69 -6.80
N GLU A 148 32.72 -7.11 -6.51
CA GLU A 148 33.92 -6.29 -6.72
C GLU A 148 34.20 -6.01 -8.20
N ASP A 149 33.77 -6.90 -9.10
CA ASP A 149 34.00 -6.79 -10.54
C ASP A 149 32.95 -5.91 -11.23
N ASN A 150 31.81 -5.67 -10.56
CA ASN A 150 30.69 -4.90 -11.09
C ASN A 150 30.18 -3.92 -10.03
N PRO A 151 30.83 -2.74 -9.89
CA PRO A 151 30.49 -1.76 -8.85
C PRO A 151 29.00 -1.42 -8.78
N GLY A 152 28.46 -1.40 -7.56
CA GLY A 152 27.04 -1.14 -7.30
C GLY A 152 26.12 -2.36 -7.48
N LYS A 153 26.62 -3.48 -8.01
CA LYS A 153 25.86 -4.73 -8.12
C LYS A 153 26.18 -5.69 -7.00
N LEU A 154 25.25 -6.61 -6.77
CA LEU A 154 25.42 -7.72 -5.86
C LEU A 154 25.44 -9.06 -6.62
N LYS A 155 26.04 -10.07 -5.98
CA LYS A 155 26.05 -11.46 -6.45
C LYS A 155 25.79 -12.42 -5.29
N LEU A 156 25.47 -13.68 -5.60
CA LEU A 156 25.40 -14.73 -4.59
C LEU A 156 26.72 -14.80 -3.81
N CYS A 157 26.63 -15.03 -2.50
CA CYS A 157 27.83 -15.37 -1.74
C CYS A 157 28.35 -16.74 -2.19
N GLU A 158 29.65 -16.87 -2.42
CA GLU A 158 30.29 -18.14 -2.83
C GLU A 158 31.56 -18.42 -2.02
N LYS A 159 31.81 -17.59 -1.00
CA LYS A 159 32.98 -17.64 -0.12
C LYS A 159 32.51 -17.65 1.32
N ALA A 160 33.08 -18.56 2.12
CA ALA A 160 32.90 -18.58 3.56
C ALA A 160 33.53 -17.34 4.20
N TYR A 161 32.85 -16.72 5.17
CA TYR A 161 33.32 -15.51 5.86
C TYR A 161 33.71 -14.37 4.91
N ASP A 162 32.85 -14.09 3.93
CA ASP A 162 33.04 -12.98 3.02
C ASP A 162 32.65 -11.67 3.70
N THR A 163 33.63 -10.77 3.85
CA THR A 163 33.42 -9.46 4.48
C THR A 163 32.63 -8.50 3.60
N ARG A 164 32.30 -8.88 2.37
CA ARG A 164 31.46 -8.12 1.44
C ARG A 164 29.98 -8.47 1.57
N VAL A 165 29.58 -9.22 2.59
CA VAL A 165 28.18 -9.60 2.81
C VAL A 165 27.30 -8.35 2.86
N ALA A 166 26.30 -8.32 1.99
CA ALA A 166 25.44 -7.16 1.78
C ALA A 166 24.03 -7.35 2.34
N GLY A 167 23.61 -8.60 2.57
CA GLY A 167 22.29 -8.90 3.13
C GLY A 167 21.68 -10.17 2.55
N VAL A 168 20.35 -10.25 2.61
CA VAL A 168 19.56 -11.40 2.17
C VAL A 168 18.47 -10.94 1.21
N ILE A 169 18.23 -11.65 0.11
CA ILE A 169 17.08 -11.36 -0.75
C ILE A 169 15.77 -11.53 0.03
N SER A 170 14.96 -10.48 0.14
CA SER A 170 13.69 -10.52 0.89
C SER A 170 12.62 -11.36 0.17
N GLY A 171 11.58 -11.78 0.89
CA GLY A 171 10.42 -12.49 0.33
C GLY A 171 10.36 -14.00 0.61
N ALA A 172 11.36 -14.60 1.26
CA ALA A 172 11.36 -16.03 1.55
C ALA A 172 10.32 -16.41 2.61
N ALA A 173 9.76 -17.63 2.48
CA ALA A 173 8.72 -18.17 3.36
C ALA A 173 7.48 -17.26 3.56
N GLY A 174 7.18 -16.41 2.57
CA GLY A 174 6.03 -15.49 2.62
C GLY A 174 6.23 -14.25 3.51
N VAL A 175 7.42 -14.06 4.07
CA VAL A 175 7.77 -12.83 4.79
C VAL A 175 8.24 -11.80 3.78
N ARG A 176 7.44 -10.75 3.60
CA ARG A 176 7.74 -9.65 2.68
C ARG A 176 8.56 -8.56 3.35
N ALA A 177 9.11 -7.68 2.53
CA ALA A 177 9.65 -6.42 3.02
C ALA A 177 8.58 -5.55 3.68
N GLY A 178 8.96 -4.95 4.80
CA GLY A 178 8.10 -4.02 5.51
C GLY A 178 8.24 -2.61 4.96
N LEU A 179 9.49 -2.20 4.73
CA LEU A 179 9.85 -0.92 4.16
C LEU A 179 10.81 -1.15 3.00
N THR A 180 10.46 -0.67 1.82
CA THR A 180 11.37 -0.66 0.66
C THR A 180 11.82 0.78 0.42
N MET A 181 13.13 1.01 0.42
CA MET A 181 13.73 2.31 0.14
C MET A 181 14.17 2.36 -1.31
N LYS A 182 13.72 3.38 -2.04
CA LYS A 182 14.09 3.59 -3.46
C LYS A 182 14.10 5.08 -3.78
N GLN A 183 14.90 5.45 -4.78
CA GLN A 183 14.93 6.81 -5.31
C GLN A 183 14.61 6.81 -6.80
N GLU A 184 13.52 7.49 -7.14
CA GLU A 184 13.07 7.64 -8.52
C GLU A 184 14.17 8.26 -9.39
N GLY A 185 14.49 7.59 -10.50
CA GLY A 185 15.51 8.02 -11.45
C GLY A 185 16.97 7.72 -11.07
N ALA A 186 17.25 7.13 -9.90
CA ALA A 186 18.63 6.84 -9.49
C ALA A 186 18.84 5.43 -8.89
N LEU A 187 17.89 4.89 -8.10
CA LEU A 187 18.05 3.66 -7.30
C LEU A 187 16.71 2.90 -7.18
N GLU A 188 16.17 2.40 -8.31
CA GLU A 188 14.88 1.68 -8.30
C GLU A 188 14.94 0.26 -8.87
N GLU A 189 16.06 -0.12 -9.49
CA GLU A 189 16.14 -1.37 -10.25
C GLU A 189 16.80 -2.48 -9.44
N GLY A 190 16.26 -3.69 -9.58
CA GLY A 190 16.88 -4.91 -9.09
C GLY A 190 16.01 -5.69 -8.12
N ARG A 191 16.64 -6.28 -7.10
CA ARG A 191 15.98 -7.17 -6.14
C ARG A 191 16.09 -6.59 -4.74
N ASP A 192 14.98 -6.65 -4.00
CA ASP A 192 14.93 -6.21 -2.61
C ASP A 192 15.86 -7.06 -1.73
N VAL A 193 16.86 -6.40 -1.16
CA VAL A 193 17.80 -6.99 -0.21
C VAL A 193 17.55 -6.42 1.17
N ALA A 194 17.23 -7.31 2.11
CA ALA A 194 17.07 -6.99 3.52
C ALA A 194 18.43 -6.57 4.12
N LEU A 195 18.51 -5.30 4.54
CA LEU A 195 19.69 -4.71 5.19
C LEU A 195 19.59 -4.81 6.72
N THR A 196 18.36 -4.83 7.23
CA THR A 196 18.05 -5.02 8.65
C THR A 196 16.64 -5.56 8.85
N GLY A 197 16.41 -6.21 9.99
CA GLY A 197 15.10 -6.74 10.37
C GLY A 197 15.06 -8.27 10.32
N ARG A 198 13.85 -8.83 10.16
CA ARG A 198 13.64 -10.29 10.21
C ARG A 198 13.35 -10.82 8.81
N VAL A 199 14.25 -11.67 8.31
CA VAL A 199 14.16 -12.27 6.97
C VAL A 199 14.56 -13.74 7.04
N TYR A 200 13.94 -14.58 6.21
CA TYR A 200 14.37 -15.97 6.07
C TYR A 200 15.55 -16.06 5.11
N ALA A 201 16.65 -16.64 5.57
CA ALA A 201 17.84 -16.90 4.76
C ALA A 201 17.96 -18.39 4.43
N LEU A 202 18.40 -18.71 3.21
CA LEU A 202 18.92 -20.01 2.85
C LEU A 202 20.16 -20.27 3.70
N ALA A 203 20.22 -21.41 4.36
CA ALA A 203 21.30 -21.75 5.27
C ALA A 203 21.72 -23.22 5.11
N THR A 204 22.96 -23.49 5.47
CA THR A 204 23.57 -24.83 5.46
C THR A 204 24.24 -25.12 6.80
N THR A 205 24.21 -26.37 7.23
CA THR A 205 24.88 -26.84 8.46
C THR A 205 26.32 -27.29 8.23
N VAL A 206 27.00 -26.78 7.20
CA VAL A 206 28.40 -27.15 6.88
C VAL A 206 29.35 -26.86 8.04
N ASN A 207 29.07 -25.81 8.83
CA ASN A 207 29.78 -25.47 10.06
C ASN A 207 29.04 -25.94 11.33
N GLY A 208 28.25 -27.00 11.20
CA GLY A 208 27.43 -27.56 12.28
C GLY A 208 26.00 -27.03 12.31
N ALA A 209 25.21 -27.61 13.21
CA ALA A 209 23.81 -27.24 13.43
C ALA A 209 23.69 -25.76 13.86
N ILE A 210 22.65 -25.09 13.37
CA ILE A 210 22.32 -23.70 13.71
C ILE A 210 21.25 -23.71 14.79
N ALA A 211 21.51 -23.05 15.91
CA ALA A 211 20.56 -22.80 16.99
C ALA A 211 20.19 -21.31 17.07
N PRO A 212 19.01 -20.97 17.61
CA PRO A 212 18.65 -19.58 17.88
C PRO A 212 19.73 -18.87 18.72
N GLY A 213 20.09 -17.66 18.32
CA GLY A 213 21.15 -16.86 18.93
C GLY A 213 22.53 -17.05 18.30
N ASP A 214 22.75 -18.11 17.51
CA ASP A 214 24.00 -18.31 16.78
C ASP A 214 24.25 -17.18 15.78
N LEU A 215 25.50 -16.71 15.72
CA LEU A 215 25.95 -15.81 14.68
C LEU A 215 26.00 -16.56 13.34
N LEU A 216 25.56 -15.90 12.28
CA LEU A 216 25.58 -16.42 10.92
C LEU A 216 26.51 -15.58 10.03
N THR A 217 27.16 -16.25 9.10
CA THR A 217 28.04 -15.67 8.08
C THR A 217 27.78 -16.32 6.72
N THR A 218 28.40 -15.83 5.65
CA THR A 218 28.31 -16.44 4.31
C THR A 218 28.95 -17.83 4.27
N SER A 219 28.49 -18.67 3.37
CA SER A 219 29.05 -20.00 3.10
C SER A 219 29.78 -20.04 1.76
N ALA A 220 30.64 -21.04 1.58
CA ALA A 220 31.15 -21.40 0.25
C ALA A 220 30.05 -22.02 -0.64
N GLN A 221 28.94 -22.46 -0.04
CA GLN A 221 27.78 -22.89 -0.81
C GLN A 221 27.02 -21.66 -1.35
N PRO A 222 26.83 -21.55 -2.69
CA PRO A 222 26.24 -20.37 -3.31
C PRO A 222 24.94 -19.91 -2.65
N GLY A 223 24.91 -18.66 -2.21
CA GLY A 223 23.72 -18.01 -1.65
C GLY A 223 23.28 -18.49 -0.26
N HIS A 224 24.08 -19.29 0.43
CA HIS A 224 23.71 -19.83 1.75
C HIS A 224 24.48 -19.17 2.89
N ALA A 225 23.79 -18.93 4.00
CA ALA A 225 24.41 -18.66 5.28
C ALA A 225 24.90 -19.97 5.93
N MET A 226 25.84 -19.85 6.86
CA MET A 226 26.25 -20.91 7.76
C MET A 226 26.55 -20.35 9.14
N LYS A 227 26.68 -21.22 10.15
CA LYS A 227 27.09 -20.84 11.49
C LYS A 227 28.50 -20.22 11.47
N ALA A 228 28.66 -19.06 12.08
CA ALA A 228 29.94 -18.42 12.32
C ALA A 228 30.58 -19.05 13.57
N THR A 229 31.59 -19.89 13.35
CA THR A 229 32.34 -20.61 14.37
C THR A 229 33.74 -20.03 14.60
N ASP A 230 34.32 -19.41 13.57
CA ASP A 230 35.64 -18.79 13.60
C ASP A 230 35.52 -17.29 13.93
N ARG A 231 35.89 -16.93 15.16
CA ARG A 231 35.85 -15.54 15.62
C ARG A 231 36.86 -14.65 14.92
N SER A 232 37.99 -15.19 14.46
CA SER A 232 39.04 -14.41 13.81
C SER A 232 38.61 -13.91 12.43
N LEU A 233 37.76 -14.68 11.74
CA LEU A 233 37.20 -14.33 10.43
C LEU A 233 35.84 -13.62 10.51
N SER A 234 35.26 -13.50 11.70
CA SER A 234 33.89 -12.98 11.86
C SER A 234 33.79 -11.48 11.67
N HIS A 235 34.85 -10.71 11.95
CA HIS A 235 34.80 -9.25 11.85
C HIS A 235 34.51 -8.82 10.39
N GLY A 236 33.44 -8.05 10.18
CA GLY A 236 32.95 -7.63 8.87
C GLY A 236 32.23 -8.70 8.05
N ALA A 237 32.17 -9.95 8.52
CA ALA A 237 31.55 -11.06 7.79
C ALA A 237 30.25 -11.58 8.44
N ILE A 238 29.81 -10.98 9.55
CA ILE A 238 28.56 -11.37 10.23
C ILE A 238 27.36 -10.82 9.47
N LEU A 239 26.46 -11.71 9.08
CA LEU A 239 25.16 -11.40 8.48
C LEU A 239 24.13 -11.00 9.56
N GLY A 240 24.18 -11.66 10.72
CA GLY A 240 23.22 -11.48 11.79
C GLY A 240 23.14 -12.67 12.72
N LYS A 241 22.00 -12.82 13.41
CA LYS A 241 21.74 -13.92 14.35
C LYS A 241 20.57 -14.79 13.91
N ALA A 242 20.74 -16.09 14.05
CA ALA A 242 19.66 -17.05 13.85
C ALA A 242 18.54 -16.84 14.88
N MET A 243 17.29 -16.91 14.43
CA MET A 243 16.08 -16.89 15.25
C MET A 243 15.37 -18.25 15.25
N THR A 244 15.67 -19.12 14.28
CA THR A 244 15.17 -20.50 14.23
C THR A 244 16.32 -21.49 14.13
N ARG A 245 16.01 -22.77 14.40
CA ARG A 245 16.97 -23.87 14.35
C ARG A 245 17.06 -24.49 12.95
N LEU A 246 18.25 -24.93 12.55
CA LEU A 246 18.48 -25.88 11.45
C LEU A 246 19.40 -26.99 11.96
N ALA A 247 18.86 -28.20 12.11
CA ALA A 247 19.56 -29.32 12.75
C ALA A 247 20.61 -29.96 11.84
N ALA A 248 20.29 -30.14 10.55
CA ALA A 248 21.18 -30.75 9.56
C ALA A 248 20.80 -30.32 8.15
N GLY A 249 21.77 -30.41 7.23
CA GLY A 249 21.56 -30.21 5.79
C GLY A 249 21.38 -28.75 5.41
N LYS A 250 20.39 -28.49 4.55
CA LYS A 250 20.07 -27.17 3.99
C LYS A 250 18.62 -26.83 4.28
N GLY A 251 18.33 -25.55 4.50
CA GLY A 251 16.96 -25.10 4.73
C GLY A 251 16.88 -23.60 4.95
N LEU A 252 15.68 -23.12 5.28
CA LEU A 252 15.46 -21.73 5.65
C LEU A 252 15.65 -21.54 7.15
N VAL A 253 16.38 -20.49 7.52
CA VAL A 253 16.54 -20.02 8.90
C VAL A 253 16.01 -18.59 8.96
N LEU A 254 15.12 -18.29 9.92
CA LEU A 254 14.76 -16.92 10.20
C LEU A 254 15.97 -16.23 10.84
N VAL A 255 16.38 -15.09 10.31
CA VAL A 255 17.56 -14.34 10.74
C VAL A 255 17.14 -12.95 11.16
N LEU A 256 17.66 -12.50 12.31
CA LEU A 256 17.71 -11.09 12.64
C LEU A 256 18.95 -10.51 11.97
N VAL A 257 18.76 -9.85 10.82
CA VAL A 257 19.85 -9.25 10.04
C VAL A 257 20.30 -7.96 10.71
N ASN A 258 21.61 -7.86 10.88
CA ASN A 258 22.29 -6.68 11.38
C ASN A 258 23.73 -6.73 10.87
N LEU A 259 23.98 -6.09 9.72
CA LEU A 259 25.29 -6.03 9.10
C LEU A 259 26.22 -5.18 9.98
N GLN A 260 27.41 -5.69 10.27
CA GLN A 260 28.41 -5.06 11.16
C GLN A 260 29.64 -4.57 10.40
#